data_AF-A0A7X5L4C3-F1
#
_entry.id   AF-A0A7X5L4C3-F1
#
_cell.length_a   1.000
_cell.length_b   1.000
_cell.length_c   1.000
_cell.angle_alpha   90.00
_cell.angle_beta   90.00
_cell.angle_gamma   90.00
#
_symmetry.space_group_name_H-M   'P 1'
#
loop_
_entity.id
_entity.type
_entity.pdbx_description
1 polymer ?
#
loop_
_entity_poly.entity_id
_entity_poly.type
_entity_poly.pdbx_seq_one_letter_code
_entity_poly.pdbx_strand_id
1 'polypeptide(L)'
;MACKREARFRRNTIAFWLSDEEKAQVEARIILSGLPKGDYYRKAILGQEVTVTAGNYMSNRVAKVLEQILEHLKKGYTEDEELLLELIKQLLEIGQNENAPAGNRDISETE
;
A
#
# COMPACT_ATOMS: atom_id res chain seq x y z
N MET A 1 14.50 -21.91 -18.64
CA MET A 1 14.65 -23.19 -17.90
C MET A 1 14.22 -22.97 -16.47
N ALA A 2 13.15 -23.61 -15.99
CA ALA A 2 12.66 -23.38 -14.63
C ALA A 2 13.69 -23.92 -13.61
N CYS A 3 14.14 -23.08 -12.69
CA CYS A 3 15.11 -23.46 -11.67
C CYS A 3 14.55 -24.58 -10.77
N LYS A 4 15.35 -25.64 -10.55
CA LYS A 4 15.01 -26.77 -9.69
C LYS A 4 14.64 -26.27 -8.29
N ARG A 5 13.67 -26.92 -7.64
CA ARG A 5 13.14 -26.49 -6.34
C ARG A 5 14.22 -26.43 -5.26
N GLU A 6 15.23 -27.31 -5.31
CA GLU A 6 16.31 -27.33 -4.31
C GLU A 6 17.23 -26.11 -4.40
N ALA A 7 17.34 -25.48 -5.58
CA ALA A 7 18.23 -24.35 -5.82
C ALA A 7 17.63 -22.99 -5.40
N ARG A 8 16.42 -22.98 -4.82
CA ARG A 8 15.77 -21.75 -4.33
C ARG A 8 16.14 -21.51 -2.88
N PHE A 9 16.57 -20.28 -2.55
CA PHE A 9 16.81 -19.85 -1.17
C PHE A 9 15.60 -20.09 -0.25
N ARG A 10 14.37 -19.89 -0.77
CA ARG A 10 13.11 -20.16 -0.08
C ARG A 10 12.35 -21.30 -0.77
N ARG A 11 12.69 -22.54 -0.41
CA ARG A 11 12.14 -23.78 -1.02
C ARG A 11 10.92 -24.39 -0.32
N ASN A 12 10.64 -23.95 0.90
CA ASN A 12 9.54 -24.45 1.74
C ASN A 12 8.29 -23.55 1.60
N THR A 13 7.12 -24.17 1.56
CA THR A 13 5.82 -23.48 1.49
C THR A 13 5.04 -23.73 2.78
N ILE A 14 4.48 -22.67 3.34
CA ILE A 14 3.54 -22.70 4.47
C ILE A 14 2.19 -22.20 3.94
N ALA A 15 1.12 -22.91 4.25
CA ALA A 15 -0.24 -22.54 3.87
C ALA A 15 -1.16 -22.71 5.09
N PHE A 16 -2.09 -21.78 5.26
CA PHE A 16 -3.08 -21.77 6.32
C PHE A 16 -4.41 -21.27 5.76
N TRP A 17 -5.50 -21.68 6.40
CA TRP A 17 -6.85 -21.20 6.09
C TRP A 17 -7.19 -20.06 7.05
N LEU A 18 -7.95 -19.08 6.57
CA LEU A 18 -8.42 -17.92 7.32
C LEU A 18 -9.94 -17.84 7.17
N SER A 19 -10.62 -17.33 8.19
CA SER A 19 -11.97 -16.79 8.00
C SER A 19 -11.95 -15.53 7.12
N ASP A 20 -13.12 -15.10 6.66
CA ASP A 20 -13.23 -13.86 5.88
C ASP A 20 -12.81 -12.63 6.70
N GLU A 21 -13.14 -12.58 8.00
CA GLU A 21 -12.72 -11.49 8.88
C GLU A 21 -11.20 -11.47 9.08
N GLU A 22 -10.58 -12.63 9.33
CA GLU A 22 -9.14 -12.73 9.55
C GLU A 22 -8.36 -12.32 8.29
N LYS A 23 -8.85 -12.74 7.12
CA LYS A 23 -8.29 -12.34 5.83
C LYS A 23 -8.32 -10.83 5.64
N ALA A 24 -9.46 -10.18 5.92
CA ALA A 24 -9.60 -8.73 5.79
C ALA A 24 -8.63 -7.97 6.69
N GLN A 25 -8.47 -8.42 7.95
CA GLN A 25 -7.52 -7.80 8.89
C GLN A 25 -6.07 -7.93 8.42
N VAL A 26 -5.69 -9.12 7.92
CA VAL A 26 -4.34 -9.36 7.40
C VAL A 26 -4.06 -8.52 6.16
N GLU A 27 -5.00 -8.46 5.22
CA GLU A 27 -4.85 -7.64 4.01
C GLU A 27 -4.71 -6.15 4.35
N ALA A 28 -5.51 -5.65 5.30
CA ALA A 28 -5.37 -4.28 5.79
C ALA A 28 -3.99 -4.00 6.37
N ARG A 29 -3.46 -4.91 7.21
CA ARG A 29 -2.10 -4.75 7.79
C ARG A 29 -0.99 -4.79 6.73
N ILE A 30 -1.12 -5.63 5.70
CA ILE A 30 -0.16 -5.69 4.59
C ILE A 30 -0.15 -4.37 3.80
N ILE A 31 -1.34 -3.82 3.52
CA ILE A 31 -1.49 -2.54 2.82
C ILE A 31 -0.85 -1.42 3.64
N LEU A 32 -1.13 -1.40 4.95
CA LEU A 32 -0.60 -0.40 5.87
C LEU A 32 0.92 -0.49 6.06
N SER A 33 1.49 -1.69 6.06
CA SER A 33 2.94 -1.87 6.17
C SER A 33 3.70 -1.52 4.90
N GLY A 34 3.02 -1.44 3.73
CA GLY A 34 3.66 -1.20 2.43
C GLY A 34 4.62 -2.31 1.99
N LEU A 35 4.50 -3.51 2.56
CA LEU A 35 5.38 -4.65 2.24
C LEU A 35 4.66 -5.60 1.28
N PRO A 36 5.39 -6.31 0.40
CA PRO A 36 4.78 -7.36 -0.40
C PRO A 36 4.31 -8.51 0.51
N LYS A 37 3.18 -9.15 0.16
CA LYS A 37 2.51 -10.19 0.98
C LYS A 37 3.48 -11.23 1.55
N GLY A 38 4.38 -11.76 0.71
CA GLY A 38 5.35 -12.79 1.11
C GLY A 38 6.41 -12.34 2.10
N ASP A 39 6.75 -11.04 2.13
CA ASP A 39 7.70 -10.49 3.10
C ASP A 39 6.99 -10.12 4.40
N TYR A 40 5.76 -9.60 4.31
CA TYR A 40 4.90 -9.37 5.48
C TYR A 40 4.72 -10.65 6.30
N TYR A 41 4.27 -11.74 5.67
CA TYR A 41 4.07 -13.01 6.37
C TYR A 41 5.36 -13.55 6.98
N ARG A 42 6.49 -13.41 6.29
CA ARG A 42 7.78 -13.89 6.80
C ARG A 42 8.20 -13.10 8.05
N LYS A 43 8.11 -11.77 8.00
CA LYS A 43 8.43 -10.93 9.16
C LYS A 43 7.49 -11.21 10.33
N ALA A 44 6.19 -11.29 10.07
CA ALA A 44 5.18 -11.56 11.08
C ALA A 44 5.36 -12.93 11.76
N ILE A 45 5.63 -14.00 10.99
CA ILE A 45 5.81 -15.37 11.53
C ILE A 45 7.15 -15.50 12.27
N LEU A 46 8.22 -14.86 11.79
CA LEU A 46 9.54 -14.90 12.43
C LEU A 46 9.65 -13.97 13.66
N GLY A 47 8.55 -13.31 14.06
CA GLY A 47 8.54 -12.37 15.18
C GLY A 47 9.36 -11.10 14.93
N GLN A 48 9.67 -10.79 13.67
CA GLN A 48 10.35 -9.56 13.29
C GLN A 48 9.35 -8.41 13.35
N GLU A 49 9.77 -7.28 13.91
CA GLU A 49 8.90 -6.10 14.03
C GLU A 49 8.40 -5.66 12.65
N VAL A 50 7.07 -5.63 12.49
CA VAL A 50 6.42 -5.12 11.28
C VAL A 50 5.92 -3.71 11.59
N THR A 51 6.72 -2.72 11.23
CA THR A 51 6.34 -1.31 11.36
C THR A 51 5.32 -0.93 10.28
N VAL A 52 4.29 -0.19 10.69
CA VAL A 52 3.28 0.35 9.78
C VAL A 52 3.77 1.71 9.30
N THR A 53 4.33 1.77 8.10
CA THR A 53 4.78 3.03 7.48
C THR A 53 3.63 3.66 6.71
N ALA A 54 2.81 4.46 7.40
CA ALA A 54 1.68 5.18 6.81
C ALA A 54 2.09 6.21 5.73
N GLY A 55 3.37 6.60 5.66
CA GLY A 55 3.86 7.67 4.78
C GLY A 55 3.63 7.42 3.27
N ASN A 56 3.66 6.17 2.81
CA ASN A 56 3.44 5.87 1.39
C ASN A 56 1.95 5.66 1.03
N TYR A 57 1.11 5.32 2.00
CA TYR A 57 -0.29 5.00 1.73
C TYR A 57 -1.07 6.21 1.22
N MET A 58 -0.87 7.36 1.86
CA MET A 58 -1.53 8.61 1.49
C MET A 58 -1.01 9.12 0.15
N SER A 59 0.31 9.12 -0.07
CA SER A 59 0.92 9.52 -1.35
C SER A 59 0.41 8.69 -2.53
N ASN A 60 0.26 7.37 -2.35
CA ASN A 60 -0.30 6.49 -3.37
C ASN A 60 -1.79 6.75 -3.63
N ARG A 61 -2.57 7.05 -2.57
CA ARG A 61 -3.99 7.43 -2.73
C ARG A 61 -4.15 8.74 -3.48
N VAL A 62 -3.36 9.75 -3.12
CA VAL A 62 -3.33 11.05 -3.80
C VAL A 62 -2.93 10.88 -5.26
N ALA A 63 -1.86 10.13 -5.54
CA ALA A 63 -1.40 9.86 -6.90
C ALA A 63 -2.48 9.22 -7.77
N LYS A 64 -3.24 8.24 -7.23
CA LYS A 64 -4.32 7.59 -7.95
C LYS A 64 -5.47 8.55 -8.30
N VAL A 65 -5.85 9.44 -7.38
CA VAL A 65 -6.89 10.45 -7.66
C VAL A 65 -6.39 11.46 -8.70
N LEU A 66 -5.12 11.85 -8.65
CA LEU A 66 -4.51 12.73 -9.65
C LEU A 66 -4.44 12.07 -11.05
N GLU A 67 -4.13 10.78 -11.13
CA GLU A 67 -4.18 10.01 -12.39
C GLU A 67 -5.58 10.02 -12.99
N GLN A 68 -6.61 9.81 -12.17
CA GLN A 68 -8.01 9.89 -12.60
C GLN A 68 -8.33 11.28 -13.14
N ILE A 69 -7.94 12.36 -12.46
CA ILE A 69 -8.14 13.74 -12.94
C ILE A 69 -7.45 13.95 -14.30
N LEU A 70 -6.21 13.48 -14.46
CA LEU A 70 -5.47 13.60 -15.73
C LEU A 70 -6.12 12.83 -16.88
N GLU A 71 -6.67 11.64 -16.62
CA GLU A 71 -7.41 10.88 -17.64
C GLU A 71 -8.68 11.61 -18.10
N HIS A 72 -9.40 12.26 -17.19
CA HIS A 72 -10.60 13.02 -17.52
C HIS A 72 -10.26 14.28 -18.33
N LEU A 73 -9.21 15.03 -17.93
CA LEU A 73 -8.74 16.21 -18.67
C LEU A 73 -8.25 15.87 -20.08
N LYS A 74 -7.58 14.72 -20.26
CA LYS A 74 -7.12 14.25 -21.59
C LYS A 74 -8.27 13.84 -22.52
N LYS A 75 -9.42 13.43 -21.97
CA LYS A 75 -10.58 13.02 -22.76
C LYS A 75 -11.41 14.20 -23.27
N GLY A 76 -11.15 15.43 -22.81
CA GLY A 76 -11.68 16.65 -23.42
C GLY A 76 -13.17 16.91 -23.20
N TYR A 77 -13.77 16.39 -22.12
CA TYR A 77 -15.18 16.62 -21.80
C TYR A 77 -15.33 17.83 -20.87
N THR A 78 -16.01 18.87 -21.37
CA THR A 78 -16.25 20.15 -20.68
C THR A 78 -17.48 20.13 -19.76
N GLU A 79 -18.24 19.02 -19.71
CA GLU A 79 -19.45 18.89 -18.86
C GLU A 79 -19.17 18.24 -17.49
N ASP A 80 -17.93 17.84 -17.20
CA ASP A 80 -17.57 17.10 -15.98
C ASP A 80 -17.11 18.02 -14.83
N GLU A 81 -17.54 19.28 -14.79
CA GLU A 81 -17.21 20.21 -13.69
C GLU A 81 -17.64 19.64 -12.33
N GLU A 82 -18.79 18.94 -12.29
CA GLU A 82 -19.31 18.29 -11.09
C GLU A 82 -18.42 17.10 -10.63
N LEU A 83 -17.93 16.29 -11.57
CA LEU A 83 -17.02 15.18 -11.26
C LEU A 83 -15.65 15.69 -10.82
N LEU A 84 -15.17 16.78 -11.42
CA LEU A 84 -13.91 17.42 -11.05
C LEU A 84 -14.00 18.01 -9.64
N LEU A 85 -15.13 18.66 -9.31
CA LEU A 85 -15.43 19.14 -7.96
C LEU A 85 -15.47 18.00 -6.94
N GLU A 86 -16.05 16.85 -7.30
CA GLU A 86 -16.11 15.68 -6.41
C GLU A 86 -14.72 15.08 -6.16
N LEU A 87 -13.88 14.96 -7.19
CA LEU A 87 -12.49 14.49 -7.04
C LEU A 87 -11.63 15.45 -6.20
N ILE A 88 -11.85 16.76 -6.34
CA ILE A 88 -11.17 17.78 -5.52
C ILE A 88 -11.62 17.70 -4.05
N LYS A 89 -12.91 17.47 -3.77
CA LYS A 89 -13.40 17.24 -2.41
C LYS A 89 -12.76 15.99 -1.79
N GLN A 90 -12.65 14.89 -2.54
CA GLN A 90 -11.98 13.68 -2.08
C GLN A 90 -10.49 13.94 -1.75
N LEU A 91 -9.79 14.74 -2.56
CA LEU A 91 -8.42 15.17 -2.24
C LEU A 91 -8.33 16.01 -0.96
N LEU A 92 -9.29 16.92 -0.76
CA LEU A 92 -9.37 17.76 0.43
C LEU A 92 -9.60 16.92 1.70
N GLU A 93 -10.48 15.92 1.65
CA GLU A 93 -10.73 14.98 2.75
C GLU A 93 -9.51 14.11 3.08
N ILE A 94 -8.75 13.69 2.05
CA ILE A 94 -7.49 12.96 2.23
C ILE A 94 -6.44 13.87 2.88
N GLY A 95 -6.39 15.17 2.54
CA GLY A 95 -5.46 16.14 3.11
C GLY A 95 -5.82 16.65 4.52
N GLN A 96 -7.11 16.72 4.86
CA GLN A 96 -7.58 17.20 6.18
C GLN A 96 -7.59 16.14 7.28
N ASN A 97 -7.37 14.87 6.95
CA ASN A 97 -7.07 13.85 7.96
C ASN A 97 -5.65 14.08 8.50
N GLU A 98 -5.52 15.07 9.39
CA GLU A 98 -4.32 15.34 10.18
C GLU A 98 -3.99 14.13 11.07
N ASN A 99 -3.14 13.24 10.55
CA ASN A 99 -2.28 12.44 11.40
C ASN A 99 -0.84 12.83 11.06
N ALA A 100 -0.21 13.45 12.05
CA ALA A 100 1.02 14.23 11.97
C ALA A 100 2.29 13.41 11.60
N PRO A 101 3.45 14.09 11.53
CA PRO A 101 4.37 14.04 10.40
C PRO A 101 5.10 12.70 10.27
N ALA A 102 5.37 12.31 9.04
CA ALA A 102 6.41 11.34 8.72
C ALA A 102 7.76 11.90 9.19
N GLY A 103 8.15 11.55 10.41
CA GLY A 103 9.55 11.65 10.84
C GLY A 103 10.36 10.71 9.98
N ASN A 104 10.97 11.23 8.92
CA ASN A 104 12.07 10.55 8.24
C ASN A 104 13.19 10.37 9.28
N ARG A 105 13.24 9.19 9.90
CA ARG A 105 14.48 8.73 10.52
C ARG A 105 15.25 8.03 9.42
N ASP A 106 16.31 8.70 8.99
CA ASP A 106 17.38 8.12 8.22
C ASP A 106 17.69 6.74 8.78
N ILE A 107 17.40 5.70 7.99
CA ILE A 107 18.01 4.40 8.19
C ILE A 107 19.44 4.55 7.66
N SER A 108 20.31 5.07 8.52
CA SER A 108 21.74 4.89 8.36
C SER A 108 21.99 3.39 8.24
N GLU A 109 22.57 3.02 7.10
CA GLU A 109 23.19 1.73 6.85
C GLU A 109 23.98 1.28 8.08
N THR A 110 23.72 0.07 8.57
CA THR A 110 24.68 -0.65 9.40
C THR A 110 24.60 -2.12 9.03
N GLU A 111 25.65 -2.52 8.31
CA GLU A 111 26.40 -3.80 8.29
C GLU A 111 25.66 -5.14 8.20
#